data_AF-A0A4Y2S7B2-F1
#
_entry.id   AF-A0A4Y2S7B2-F1
#
_cell.length_a   1.000
_cell.length_b   1.000
_cell.length_c   1.000
_cell.angle_alpha   90.00
_cell.angle_beta   90.00
_cell.angle_gamma   90.00
#
_symmetry.space_group_name_H-M   'P 1'
#
loop_
_entity.id
_entity.type
_entity.pdbx_description
1 polymer ?
#
loop_
_entity_poly.entity_id
_entity_poly.type
_entity_poly.pdbx_seq_one_letter_code
_entity_poly.pdbx_strand_id
1 'polypeptide(L)'
;MASCGRKRDPIWNYFEELPKVLGKTGVRARCIYCHNESQGLVARLKKHHAKCPKKAITAATCATESEEYINQEDNDVDEPSTSTTSKSLPTPYKRFKMMDDFVVRTSANEKDNLDEQLSRFIFSANIYGQVINHHVALM
;
A
#
# COMPACT_ATOMS: atom_id res chain seq x y z
N MET A 1 19.69 -9.04 -3.76
CA MET A 1 19.64 -8.98 -5.24
C MET A 1 18.79 -7.78 -5.63
N ALA A 2 19.35 -6.78 -6.32
CA ALA A 2 18.61 -5.58 -6.71
C ALA A 2 17.88 -5.81 -8.05
N SER A 3 16.56 -6.03 -8.01
CA SER A 3 15.73 -6.12 -9.22
C SER A 3 15.42 -4.72 -9.75
N CYS A 4 16.37 -4.10 -10.44
CA CYS A 4 16.09 -2.90 -11.24
C CYS A 4 15.03 -3.25 -12.28
N GLY A 5 13.84 -2.64 -12.18
CA GLY A 5 12.68 -3.08 -12.94
C GLY A 5 11.49 -2.14 -12.84
N ARG A 6 10.60 -2.25 -13.82
CA ARG A 6 9.35 -1.49 -13.92
C ARG A 6 8.51 -1.67 -12.65
N LYS A 7 7.93 -0.56 -12.13
CA LYS A 7 7.01 -0.60 -10.97
C LYS A 7 5.94 -1.69 -11.17
N ARG A 8 5.68 -2.47 -10.11
CA ARG A 8 4.69 -3.55 -10.08
C ARG A 8 3.31 -2.97 -10.44
N ASP A 9 2.58 -3.64 -11.33
CA ASP A 9 1.25 -3.17 -11.78
C ASP A 9 0.26 -3.15 -10.59
N PRO A 10 -0.55 -2.09 -10.39
CA PRO A 10 -1.45 -1.97 -9.23
C PRO A 10 -2.44 -3.13 -9.05
N ILE A 11 -2.68 -3.96 -10.08
CA ILE A 11 -3.48 -5.18 -9.93
C ILE A 11 -2.96 -6.11 -8.82
N TRP A 12 -1.66 -6.10 -8.55
CA TRP A 12 -1.04 -6.95 -7.54
C TRP A 12 -1.46 -6.64 -6.10
N ASN A 13 -2.06 -5.48 -5.84
CA ASN A 13 -2.60 -5.15 -4.51
C ASN A 13 -3.75 -6.09 -4.09
N TYR A 14 -4.28 -6.89 -5.02
CA TYR A 14 -5.35 -7.87 -4.81
C TYR A 14 -4.87 -9.34 -4.87
N PHE A 15 -3.55 -9.58 -4.99
CA PHE A 15 -2.97 -10.92 -5.16
C PHE A 15 -1.64 -11.10 -4.41
N GLU A 16 -1.58 -12.14 -3.58
CA GLU A 16 -0.34 -12.63 -2.96
C GLU A 16 0.59 -13.27 -4.02
N GLU A 17 1.90 -13.07 -3.90
CA GLU A 17 2.90 -13.76 -4.72
C GLU A 17 3.29 -15.10 -4.09
N LEU A 18 3.17 -16.20 -4.84
CA LEU A 18 3.45 -17.54 -4.34
C LEU A 18 4.91 -17.95 -4.63
N PRO A 19 5.54 -18.74 -3.74
CA PRO A 19 6.91 -19.22 -3.94
C PRO A 19 7.13 -19.91 -5.29
N LYS A 20 8.31 -19.67 -5.88
CA LYS A 20 8.75 -20.33 -7.12
C LYS A 20 9.06 -21.80 -6.82
N VAL A 21 8.11 -22.68 -7.14
CA VAL A 21 8.29 -24.13 -7.02
C VAL A 21 9.42 -24.58 -7.96
N LEU A 22 10.40 -25.31 -7.42
CA LEU A 22 11.52 -25.85 -8.18
C LEU A 22 11.02 -26.65 -9.40
N GLY A 23 11.63 -26.40 -10.56
CA GLY A 23 11.23 -27.02 -11.83
C GLY A 23 10.05 -26.36 -12.56
N LYS A 24 9.41 -25.31 -12.02
CA LYS A 24 8.32 -24.58 -12.71
C LYS A 24 8.73 -23.15 -13.07
N THR A 25 8.61 -22.81 -14.35
CA THR A 25 8.94 -21.47 -14.86
C THR A 25 7.81 -20.47 -14.65
N GLY A 26 8.17 -19.27 -14.19
CA GLY A 26 7.24 -18.16 -13.97
C GLY A 26 6.70 -18.02 -12.54
N VAL A 27 6.18 -16.83 -12.24
CA VAL A 27 5.60 -16.49 -10.93
C VAL A 27 4.14 -16.97 -10.87
N ARG A 28 3.71 -17.52 -9.73
CA ARG A 28 2.30 -17.79 -9.41
C ARG A 28 1.76 -16.73 -8.45
N ALA A 29 0.45 -16.49 -8.49
CA ALA A 29 -0.20 -15.52 -7.63
C ALA A 29 -1.57 -16.03 -7.14
N ARG A 30 -1.91 -15.79 -5.88
CA ARG A 30 -3.16 -16.17 -5.23
C ARG A 30 -4.06 -14.95 -5.06
N CYS A 31 -5.31 -15.02 -5.48
CA CYS A 31 -6.27 -13.93 -5.29
C CYS A 31 -6.68 -13.81 -3.81
N ILE A 32 -6.55 -12.63 -3.21
CA ILE A 32 -6.88 -12.43 -1.78
C ILE A 32 -8.37 -12.70 -1.52
N TYR A 33 -9.27 -12.30 -2.43
CA TYR A 33 -10.71 -12.44 -2.24
C TYR A 33 -11.25 -13.87 -2.32
N CYS A 34 -10.57 -14.79 -3.02
CA CYS A 34 -11.11 -16.13 -3.26
C CYS A 34 -10.10 -17.28 -3.19
N HIS A 35 -8.84 -16.98 -2.85
CA HIS A 35 -7.69 -17.88 -2.74
C HIS A 35 -7.40 -18.78 -3.95
N ASN A 36 -8.08 -18.56 -5.09
CA ASN A 36 -7.77 -19.21 -6.35
C ASN A 36 -6.39 -18.77 -6.86
N GLU A 37 -5.60 -19.75 -7.30
CA GLU A 37 -4.26 -19.52 -7.83
C GLU A 37 -4.26 -19.30 -9.34
N SER A 38 -3.34 -18.46 -9.79
CA SER A 38 -3.16 -18.09 -11.19
C SER A 38 -1.68 -17.88 -11.52
N GLN A 39 -1.35 -17.74 -12.80
CA GLN A 39 -0.03 -17.24 -13.20
C GLN A 39 0.02 -15.72 -12.98
N GLY A 40 1.13 -15.21 -12.43
CA GLY A 40 1.40 -13.78 -12.15
C GLY A 40 1.54 -12.87 -13.38
N LEU A 41 0.94 -13.25 -14.51
CA LEU A 41 0.84 -12.41 -15.71
C LEU A 41 -0.28 -11.39 -15.49
N VAL A 42 0.06 -10.10 -15.49
CA VAL A 42 -0.86 -8.96 -15.24
C VAL A 42 -2.18 -9.07 -16.00
N ALA A 43 -2.18 -9.52 -17.25
CA ALA A 43 -3.39 -9.72 -18.05
C ALA A 43 -4.33 -10.80 -17.47
N ARG A 44 -3.78 -11.89 -16.89
CA ARG A 44 -4.55 -12.94 -16.21
C ARG A 44 -5.08 -12.47 -14.86
N LEU A 45 -4.27 -11.71 -14.10
CA LEU A 45 -4.69 -11.08 -12.83
C LEU A 45 -5.87 -10.12 -13.06
N LYS A 46 -5.79 -9.24 -14.08
CA LYS A 46 -6.87 -8.32 -14.46
C LYS A 46 -8.13 -9.07 -14.92
N LYS A 47 -7.98 -10.11 -15.76
CA LYS A 47 -9.10 -10.96 -16.20
C LYS A 47 -9.78 -11.70 -15.03
N HIS A 48 -9.02 -12.15 -14.03
CA HIS A 48 -9.58 -12.77 -12.83
C HIS A 48 -10.29 -11.73 -11.95
N HIS A 49 -9.63 -10.61 -11.63
CA HIS A 49 -10.16 -9.57 -10.74
C HIS A 49 -11.48 -8.97 -11.24
N ALA A 50 -11.65 -8.84 -12.57
CA ALA A 50 -12.90 -8.40 -13.20
C ALA A 50 -14.04 -9.44 -13.16
N LYS A 51 -13.76 -10.70 -12.81
CA LYS A 51 -14.73 -11.82 -12.73
C LYS A 51 -14.64 -12.61 -11.42
N CYS A 52 -14.08 -12.00 -10.36
CA CYS A 52 -13.82 -12.69 -9.10
C CYS A 52 -15.13 -12.82 -8.29
N PRO A 53 -15.66 -14.03 -8.06
CA PRO A 53 -17.00 -14.21 -7.51
C PRO A 53 -17.14 -13.70 -6.07
N LYS A 54 -16.09 -13.79 -5.27
CA LYS A 54 -16.11 -13.35 -3.85
C LYS A 54 -15.82 -11.86 -3.64
N LYS A 55 -15.31 -11.14 -4.67
CA LYS A 55 -15.01 -9.70 -4.57
C LYS A 55 -16.25 -8.86 -4.22
N ALA A 56 -17.41 -9.25 -4.72
CA ALA A 56 -18.68 -8.57 -4.45
C ALA A 56 -19.12 -8.68 -2.99
N ILE A 57 -18.69 -9.72 -2.27
CA ILE A 57 -19.06 -9.99 -0.88
C ILE A 57 -18.26 -9.06 0.05
N THR A 58 -16.93 -9.01 -0.15
CA THR A 58 -16.00 -8.18 0.64
C THR A 58 -16.16 -6.67 0.45
N ALA A 59 -17.05 -6.22 -0.46
CA ALA A 59 -17.42 -4.81 -0.59
C ALA A 59 -18.47 -4.36 0.43
N ALA A 60 -19.14 -5.29 1.13
CA ALA A 60 -20.16 -5.02 2.13
C ALA A 60 -19.67 -5.18 3.59
N THR A 61 -18.48 -5.75 3.82
CA THR A 61 -17.97 -6.11 5.15
C THR A 61 -16.55 -5.58 5.39
N CYS A 62 -16.39 -4.26 5.48
CA CYS A 62 -15.20 -3.63 6.07
C CYS A 62 -15.42 -3.35 7.57
N ALA A 63 -15.83 -4.37 8.32
CA ALA A 63 -16.02 -4.31 9.77
C ALA A 63 -16.10 -5.72 10.41
N THR A 64 -15.01 -6.48 10.36
CA THR A 64 -14.62 -7.47 11.40
C THR A 64 -13.16 -7.82 11.18
N GLU A 65 -12.29 -7.35 12.07
CA GLU A 65 -10.98 -7.94 12.26
C GLU A 65 -11.14 -9.29 12.98
N SER A 66 -10.16 -10.18 12.86
CA SER A 66 -10.26 -11.54 13.36
C SER A 66 -9.93 -11.64 14.85
N GLU A 67 -10.93 -11.89 15.69
CA GLU A 67 -10.73 -12.56 16.98
C GLU A 67 -11.75 -13.72 17.14
N GLU A 68 -11.22 -14.87 17.56
CA GLU A 68 -11.95 -16.11 17.81
C GLU A 68 -11.96 -16.31 19.33
N TYR A 69 -13.11 -16.08 19.98
CA TYR A 69 -13.30 -16.36 21.41
C TYR A 69 -14.73 -16.86 21.69
N ILE A 70 -14.86 -17.67 22.75
CA ILE A 70 -16.02 -18.53 23.03
C ILE A 70 -16.86 -17.97 24.19
N ASN A 71 -18.20 -18.19 24.15
CA ASN A 71 -19.20 -17.77 25.17
C ASN A 71 -19.05 -18.54 26.52
N GLN A 72 -19.74 -18.21 27.65
CA GLN A 72 -20.77 -17.17 27.94
C GLN A 72 -20.48 -16.34 29.24
N GLU A 73 -21.11 -16.35 30.44
CA GLU A 73 -22.21 -17.12 31.11
C GLU A 73 -22.94 -16.25 32.21
N ASP A 74 -23.76 -15.27 31.81
CA ASP A 74 -24.96 -14.72 32.53
C ASP A 74 -24.85 -13.94 33.88
N ASN A 75 -26.02 -13.49 34.40
CA ASN A 75 -26.35 -12.57 35.54
C ASN A 75 -26.31 -11.06 35.18
N ASP A 76 -27.43 -10.35 34.96
CA ASP A 76 -28.53 -9.94 35.87
C ASP A 76 -28.20 -8.72 36.78
N VAL A 77 -29.01 -7.66 36.89
CA VAL A 77 -30.38 -7.39 36.34
C VAL A 77 -30.34 -6.28 35.24
N ASP A 78 -31.12 -5.18 35.10
CA ASP A 78 -32.17 -4.47 35.89
C ASP A 78 -33.09 -3.61 34.97
N GLU A 79 -34.21 -3.07 35.50
CA GLU A 79 -35.22 -2.24 34.83
C GLU A 79 -35.18 -0.75 35.30
N PRO A 80 -36.01 0.21 34.80
CA PRO A 80 -36.73 0.32 33.51
C PRO A 80 -36.61 1.71 32.82
N SER A 81 -37.31 1.86 31.67
CA SER A 81 -38.04 3.08 31.21
C SER A 81 -37.59 3.83 29.94
N THR A 82 -38.46 3.73 28.92
CA THR A 82 -38.90 4.78 27.97
C THR A 82 -37.90 5.55 27.10
N SER A 83 -38.06 5.33 25.79
CA SER A 83 -37.47 6.06 24.67
C SER A 83 -37.66 7.59 24.66
N THR A 84 -36.67 8.32 24.12
CA THR A 84 -36.91 9.54 23.32
C THR A 84 -35.86 9.66 22.21
N THR A 85 -36.29 9.96 20.98
CA THR A 85 -35.42 10.11 19.81
C THR A 85 -34.51 11.35 19.91
N SER A 86 -33.24 11.23 19.53
CA SER A 86 -32.40 12.39 19.20
C SER A 86 -31.43 12.06 18.06
N LYS A 87 -31.44 12.89 17.01
CA LYS A 87 -30.56 12.77 15.85
C LYS A 87 -29.27 13.55 16.12
N SER A 88 -28.17 12.86 16.37
CA SER A 88 -26.84 13.49 16.41
C SER A 88 -26.25 13.58 14.99
N LEU A 89 -25.55 14.69 14.71
CA LEU A 89 -24.90 14.94 13.42
C LEU A 89 -23.56 14.19 13.33
N PRO A 90 -23.11 13.76 12.14
CA PRO A 90 -21.74 13.26 11.97
C PRO A 90 -20.75 14.36 12.34
N THR A 91 -19.76 14.00 13.17
CA THR A 91 -18.77 14.95 13.67
C THR A 91 -17.85 15.45 12.54
N PRO A 92 -17.26 16.66 12.66
CA PRO A 92 -16.36 17.19 11.65
C PRO A 92 -14.99 16.51 11.72
N TYR A 93 -14.89 15.29 11.17
CA TYR A 93 -13.63 14.60 10.97
C TYR A 93 -12.65 15.53 10.25
N LYS A 94 -11.55 15.89 10.92
CA LYS A 94 -10.52 16.76 10.33
C LYS A 94 -10.04 16.11 9.03
N ARG A 95 -10.23 16.80 7.90
CA ARG A 95 -9.66 16.37 6.62
C ARG A 95 -8.15 16.38 6.76
N PHE A 96 -7.55 15.21 6.98
CA PHE A 96 -6.12 15.05 6.79
C PHE A 96 -5.81 15.45 5.36
N LYS A 97 -4.97 16.48 5.16
CA LYS A 97 -4.50 16.85 3.83
C LYS A 97 -3.63 15.70 3.33
N MET A 98 -4.22 14.81 2.55
CA MET A 98 -3.48 13.82 1.79
C MET A 98 -2.52 14.58 0.87
N MET A 99 -1.30 14.08 0.75
CA MET A 99 -0.34 14.62 -0.20
C MET A 99 -0.76 14.20 -1.61
N ASP A 100 -0.46 15.06 -2.58
CA ASP A 100 -0.72 14.80 -3.99
C ASP A 100 0.03 13.53 -4.44
N ASP A 101 -0.52 12.77 -5.40
CA ASP A 101 -0.01 11.44 -5.84
C ASP A 101 1.47 11.44 -6.31
N PHE A 102 2.04 12.61 -6.55
CA PHE A 102 3.42 12.83 -6.98
C PHE A 102 4.39 13.18 -5.84
N VAL A 103 3.89 13.41 -4.62
CA VAL A 103 4.66 13.85 -3.45
C VAL A 103 4.87 12.69 -2.47
N VAL A 104 6.07 12.09 -2.52
CA VAL A 104 6.48 11.02 -1.62
C VAL A 104 7.19 11.59 -0.40
N ARG A 105 6.79 11.17 0.81
CA ARG A 105 7.58 11.40 2.03
C ARG A 105 8.65 10.33 2.16
N THR A 106 9.90 10.74 2.36
CA THR A 106 10.97 9.86 2.85
C THR A 106 10.94 9.82 4.38
N SER A 107 11.39 8.71 4.96
CA SER A 107 11.83 8.67 6.37
C SER A 107 13.16 9.41 6.55
N ALA A 108 13.54 9.72 7.80
CA ALA A 108 14.84 10.34 8.11
C ALA A 108 16.00 9.50 7.55
N ASN A 109 16.02 8.20 7.86
CA ASN A 109 17.07 7.27 7.43
C ASN A 109 17.20 7.19 5.89
N GLU A 110 16.08 7.24 5.16
CA GLU A 110 16.10 7.28 3.69
C GLU A 110 16.60 8.62 3.15
N LYS A 111 16.24 9.73 3.80
CA LYS A 111 16.75 11.07 3.45
C LYS A 111 18.27 11.12 3.62
N ASP A 112 18.79 10.66 4.76
CA ASP A 112 20.22 10.71 5.04
C ASP A 112 21.04 9.88 4.03
N ASN A 113 20.50 8.74 3.58
CA ASN A 113 21.13 7.94 2.52
C ASN A 113 21.05 8.60 1.13
N LEU A 114 19.96 9.33 0.82
CA LEU A 114 19.85 10.11 -0.41
C LEU A 114 20.81 11.31 -0.40
N ASP A 115 20.92 12.02 0.72
CA ASP A 115 21.85 13.15 0.90
C ASP A 115 23.32 12.67 0.81
N GLU A 116 23.64 11.48 1.32
CA GLU A 116 24.96 10.86 1.14
C GLU A 116 25.24 10.50 -0.34
N GLN A 117 24.29 9.88 -1.04
CA GLN A 117 24.45 9.56 -2.47
C GLN A 117 24.59 10.83 -3.32
N LEU A 118 23.80 11.87 -3.03
CA LEU A 118 23.81 13.15 -3.72
C LEU A 118 25.11 13.92 -3.51
N SER A 119 25.59 14.01 -2.27
CA SER A 119 26.88 14.67 -1.96
C SER A 119 28.07 13.95 -2.59
N ARG A 120 28.11 12.61 -2.54
CA ARG A 120 29.10 11.78 -3.26
C ARG A 120 29.05 12.05 -4.78
N PHE A 121 27.86 12.15 -5.38
CA PHE A 121 27.71 12.44 -6.81
C PHE A 121 28.20 13.85 -7.18
N ILE A 122 27.75 14.89 -6.47
CA ILE A 122 28.14 16.29 -6.76
C ILE A 122 29.66 16.48 -6.63
N PHE A 123 30.27 15.86 -5.61
CA PHE A 123 31.71 15.88 -5.39
C PHE A 123 32.48 15.16 -6.51
N SER A 124 32.12 13.90 -6.80
CA SER A 124 32.84 13.08 -7.81
C SER A 124 32.66 13.56 -9.25
N ALA A 125 31.51 14.17 -9.58
CA ALA A 125 31.27 14.79 -10.89
C ALA A 125 31.89 16.21 -11.02
N ASN A 126 32.54 16.73 -9.97
CA ASN A 126 33.16 18.06 -9.92
C ASN A 126 32.25 19.19 -10.45
N ILE A 127 30.97 19.16 -10.05
CA ILE A 127 29.96 20.09 -10.57
C ILE A 127 30.31 21.54 -10.17
N TYR A 128 30.87 21.73 -8.98
CA TYR A 128 31.36 23.03 -8.51
C TYR A 128 32.42 23.63 -9.44
N GLY A 129 33.36 22.82 -9.94
CA GLY A 129 34.41 23.28 -10.87
C GLY A 129 33.85 23.75 -12.22
N GLN A 130 32.81 23.09 -12.73
CA GLN A 130 32.19 23.49 -14.00
C GLN A 130 31.46 24.84 -13.89
N VAL A 131 30.72 25.06 -12.79
CA VAL A 131 29.98 26.32 -12.58
C VAL A 131 30.91 27.52 -12.40
N ILE A 132 32.02 27.37 -11.67
CA ILE A 132 33.00 28.45 -11.47
C ILE A 132 33.69 28.81 -12.79
N ASN A 133 34.17 27.81 -13.54
CA ASN A 133 34.84 28.05 -14.82
C ASN A 133 33.93 28.74 -15.85
N HIS A 134 32.62 28.46 -15.84
CA HIS A 134 31.68 29.07 -16.79
C HIS A 134 31.38 30.56 -16.50
N HIS A 135 31.71 31.06 -15.31
CA HIS A 135 31.71 32.49 -14.97
C HIS A 135 33.07 33.16 -15.20
N VAL A 136 34.18 32.44 -15.02
CA VAL A 136 35.54 32.97 -15.26
C VAL A 136 35.86 33.08 -16.76
N ALA A 137 35.31 32.21 -17.61
CA ALA A 137 35.50 32.23 -19.07
C ALA A 137 34.72 33.34 -19.82
N LEU A 138 34.23 34.36 -19.11
CA LEU A 138 33.53 35.53 -19.65
C LEU A 138 34.11 36.87 -19.13
N MET A 139 35.36 36.85 -18.68
CA MET A 139 36.23 38.01 -18.41
C MET A 139 37.55 37.88 -19.17
#